data_AF-A0A924TIM5-F1
#
_entry.id   AF-A0A924TIM5-F1
#
_cell.length_a   1.000
_cell.length_b   1.000
_cell.length_c   1.000
_cell.angle_alpha   90.00
_cell.angle_beta   90.00
_cell.angle_gamma   90.00
#
_symmetry.space_group_name_H-M   'P 1'
#
loop_
_entity.id
_entity.type
_entity.pdbx_description
1 polymer ?
#
loop_
_entity_poly.entity_id
_entity_poly.type
_entity_poly.pdbx_seq_one_letter_code
_entity_poly.pdbx_strand_id
1 'polypeptide(L)'
;MWWIYALLSALFASLTAIFSKLGVTNVNSNLATAIRTIIILIIAWGIVFAKGEAKELATISKQNLIFLVISGIATGLSWIFYFKALQIGKVSQVAPVDKLSVALTIVLSVIVLKEVLTVKTAIGAALIIAGTVVMIL
;
A
#
# COMPACT_ATOMS: atom_id res chain seq x y z
N MET A 1 9.49 13.69 13.31
CA MET A 1 8.15 14.17 12.90
C MET A 1 7.52 13.17 11.94
N TRP A 2 6.26 12.77 12.14
CA TRP A 2 5.59 11.72 11.36
C TRP A 2 5.51 12.02 9.85
N TRP A 3 5.39 13.30 9.47
CA TRP A 3 5.25 13.71 8.06
C TRP A 3 6.51 13.45 7.23
N ILE A 4 7.71 13.42 7.83
CA ILE A 4 8.95 13.08 7.12
C ILE A 4 8.89 11.62 6.64
N TYR A 5 8.47 10.70 7.51
CA TYR A 5 8.29 9.29 7.15
C TYR A 5 7.20 9.11 6.09
N ALA A 6 6.14 9.91 6.13
CA ALA A 6 5.08 9.90 5.11
C ALA A 6 5.62 10.37 3.73
N LEU A 7 6.44 11.42 3.69
CA LEU A 7 7.08 11.88 2.45
C LEU A 7 8.06 10.85 1.88
N LEU A 8 8.87 10.23 2.74
CA LEU A 8 9.76 9.13 2.33
C LEU A 8 8.94 7.95 1.78
N SER A 9 7.83 7.58 2.45
CA SER A 9 6.92 6.54 1.96
C SER A 9 6.36 6.87 0.59
N ALA A 10 5.91 8.12 0.36
CA ALA A 10 5.43 8.57 -0.95
C ALA A 10 6.51 8.48 -2.04
N LEU A 11 7.75 8.87 -1.71
CA LEU A 11 8.89 8.73 -2.62
C LEU A 11 9.13 7.25 -2.98
N PHE A 12 9.25 6.36 -2.00
CA PHE A 12 9.47 4.93 -2.24
C PHE A 12 8.28 4.27 -2.95
N ALA A 13 7.05 4.70 -2.71
CA ALA A 13 5.88 4.23 -3.43
C ALA A 13 5.94 4.60 -4.92
N SER A 14 6.41 5.82 -5.24
CA SER A 14 6.61 6.25 -6.63
C SER A 14 7.71 5.45 -7.34
N LEU A 15 8.87 5.28 -6.71
CA LEU A 15 9.95 4.42 -7.21
C LEU A 15 9.48 2.97 -7.41
N THR A 16 8.71 2.46 -6.46
CA THR A 16 8.11 1.12 -6.55
C THR A 16 7.23 1.02 -7.79
N ALA A 17 6.36 1.99 -8.07
CA ALA A 17 5.49 1.96 -9.25
C ALA A 17 6.31 1.89 -10.56
N ILE A 18 7.36 2.71 -10.67
CA ILE A 18 8.23 2.75 -11.86
C ILE A 18 9.01 1.44 -12.03
N PHE A 19 9.74 1.00 -10.99
CA PHE A 19 10.51 -0.25 -11.06
C PHE A 19 9.61 -1.48 -11.23
N SER A 20 8.41 -1.48 -10.65
CA SER A 20 7.45 -2.56 -10.85
C SER A 20 6.98 -2.62 -12.30
N LYS A 21 6.62 -1.50 -12.92
CA LYS A 21 6.24 -1.46 -14.34
C LYS A 21 7.38 -2.02 -15.20
N LEU A 22 8.61 -1.56 -14.99
CA LEU A 22 9.79 -2.05 -15.71
C LEU A 22 9.99 -3.57 -15.51
N GLY A 23 9.83 -4.06 -14.27
CA GLY A 23 10.01 -5.47 -13.94
C GLY A 23 8.91 -6.41 -14.44
N VAL A 24 7.66 -5.95 -14.56
CA VAL A 24 6.51 -6.79 -14.99
C VAL A 24 6.21 -6.72 -16.49
N THR A 25 6.87 -5.83 -17.24
CA THR A 25 6.56 -5.64 -18.67
C THR A 25 6.86 -6.90 -19.49
N ASN A 26 7.88 -7.68 -19.13
CA ASN A 26 8.28 -8.91 -19.84
C ASN A 26 8.21 -10.18 -18.98
N VAL A 27 7.71 -10.10 -17.76
CA VAL A 27 7.66 -11.21 -16.79
C VAL A 27 6.24 -11.33 -16.26
N ASN A 28 5.78 -12.54 -15.96
CA ASN A 28 4.49 -12.74 -15.31
C ASN A 28 4.41 -11.92 -14.00
N SER A 29 3.36 -11.11 -13.84
CA SER A 29 3.19 -10.22 -12.68
C SER A 29 3.17 -10.97 -11.35
N ASN A 30 2.66 -12.20 -11.31
CA ASN A 30 2.62 -13.02 -10.10
C ASN A 30 4.03 -13.46 -9.70
N LEU A 31 4.84 -13.90 -10.67
CA LEU A 31 6.24 -14.27 -10.45
C LEU A 31 7.06 -13.06 -9.96
N ALA A 32 6.90 -11.91 -10.61
CA ALA A 32 7.57 -10.67 -10.20
C ALA A 32 7.16 -10.25 -8.77
N THR A 33 5.89 -10.42 -8.41
CA THR A 33 5.39 -10.14 -7.06
C THR A 33 6.02 -11.09 -6.04
N ALA A 34 6.08 -12.39 -6.35
CA ALA A 34 6.69 -13.41 -5.48
C ALA A 34 8.18 -13.12 -5.19
N ILE A 35 8.95 -12.78 -6.23
CA ILE A 35 10.36 -12.39 -6.08
C ILE A 35 10.50 -11.18 -5.13
N ARG A 36 9.66 -10.15 -5.32
CA ARG A 36 9.68 -8.96 -4.49
C ARG A 36 9.29 -9.23 -3.04
N THR A 37 8.31 -10.11 -2.80
CA THR A 37 7.92 -10.49 -1.45
C THR A 37 9.05 -11.16 -0.68
N ILE A 38 9.89 -11.95 -1.34
CA ILE A 38 11.08 -12.56 -0.71
C ILE A 38 12.06 -11.47 -0.27
N ILE A 39 12.36 -10.50 -1.15
CA ILE A 39 13.27 -9.39 -0.82
C ILE A 39 12.73 -8.59 0.37
N ILE A 40 11.43 -8.28 0.36
CA ILE A 40 10.77 -7.53 1.45
C ILE A 40 10.82 -8.32 2.75
N LEU A 41 10.59 -9.64 2.71
CA LEU A 41 10.67 -10.52 3.87
C LEU A 41 12.07 -10.49 4.50
N ILE A 42 13.12 -10.62 3.69
CA ILE A 42 14.52 -10.59 4.16
C ILE A 42 14.83 -9.25 4.82
N ILE A 43 14.45 -8.13 4.20
CA ILE A 43 14.70 -6.79 4.75
C ILE A 43 13.93 -6.60 6.07
N ALA A 44 12.64 -6.94 6.11
CA ALA A 44 11.80 -6.77 7.29
C ALA A 44 12.31 -7.58 8.48
N TRP A 45 12.57 -8.88 8.29
CA TRP A 45 13.10 -9.74 9.36
C TRP A 45 14.53 -9.39 9.73
N GLY A 46 15.36 -8.95 8.77
CA GLY A 46 16.70 -8.45 9.04
C GLY A 46 16.70 -7.30 10.04
N ILE A 47 15.75 -6.35 9.89
CA ILE A 47 15.58 -5.24 10.85
C ILE A 47 15.12 -5.76 12.23
N VAL A 48 14.12 -6.65 12.26
CA VAL A 48 13.60 -7.23 13.52
C VAL A 48 14.71 -7.92 14.32
N PHE A 49 15.56 -8.70 13.64
CA PHE A 49 16.70 -9.36 14.29
C PHE A 49 17.79 -8.37 14.69
N ALA A 50 18.14 -7.41 13.83
CA ALA A 50 19.15 -6.40 14.13
C ALA A 50 18.79 -5.54 15.35
N LYS A 51 17.50 -5.30 15.58
CA LYS A 51 16.98 -4.56 16.74
C LYS A 51 16.66 -5.42 17.96
N GLY A 52 16.72 -6.74 17.84
CA GLY A 52 16.36 -7.66 18.91
C GLY A 52 14.86 -7.71 19.24
N GLU A 53 14.01 -7.16 18.37
CA GLU A 53 12.54 -7.05 18.53
C GLU A 53 11.85 -8.41 18.39
N ALA A 54 12.55 -9.46 17.94
CA ALA A 54 11.99 -10.81 17.81
C ALA A 54 11.41 -11.37 19.13
N LYS A 55 11.88 -10.89 20.28
CA LYS A 55 11.35 -11.31 21.59
C LYS A 55 9.93 -10.80 21.85
N GLU A 56 9.54 -9.71 21.19
CA GLU A 56 8.20 -9.13 21.31
C GLU A 56 7.12 -9.95 20.59
N LEU A 57 7.50 -10.91 19.74
CA LEU A 57 6.54 -11.84 19.13
C LEU A 57 5.69 -12.57 20.18
N ALA A 58 6.26 -12.88 21.35
CA ALA A 58 5.57 -13.55 22.45
C ALA A 58 4.56 -12.64 23.18
N THR A 59 4.65 -11.32 23.02
CA THR A 59 3.76 -10.36 23.68
C THR A 59 2.60 -9.92 22.78
N ILE A 60 2.62 -10.29 21.51
CA ILE A 60 1.54 -9.99 20.56
C ILE A 60 0.27 -10.75 20.94
N SER A 61 -0.82 -10.02 21.14
CA SER A 61 -2.13 -10.61 21.42
C SER A 61 -2.67 -11.40 20.21
N LYS A 62 -3.47 -12.44 20.44
CA LYS A 62 -4.13 -13.20 19.36
C LYS A 62 -4.96 -12.31 18.44
N GLN A 63 -5.62 -11.29 19.00
CA GLN A 63 -6.42 -10.34 18.23
C GLN A 63 -5.54 -9.48 17.29
N ASN A 64 -4.40 -8.98 17.78
CA ASN A 64 -3.46 -8.23 16.96
C ASN A 64 -2.89 -9.11 15.85
N LEU A 65 -2.58 -10.38 16.15
CA LEU A 65 -2.09 -11.33 15.15
C LEU A 65 -3.12 -11.55 14.03
N ILE A 66 -4.41 -11.70 14.36
CA ILE A 66 -5.48 -11.85 13.37
C ILE A 66 -5.55 -10.62 12.45
N PHE A 67 -5.53 -9.41 13.01
CA PHE A 67 -5.53 -8.19 12.20
C PHE A 67 -4.29 -8.07 11.31
N LEU A 68 -3.11 -8.47 11.80
CA LEU A 68 -1.88 -8.49 11.01
C LEU A 68 -1.97 -9.50 9.85
N VAL A 69 -2.52 -10.68 10.08
CA VAL A 69 -2.73 -11.69 9.03
C VAL A 69 -3.70 -11.17 7.97
N ILE A 70 -4.85 -10.61 8.38
CA ILE A 70 -5.83 -10.04 7.45
C ILE A 70 -5.21 -8.88 6.65
N SER A 71 -4.45 -8.01 7.31
CA SER A 71 -3.71 -6.91 6.67
C SER A 71 -2.69 -7.42 5.66
N GLY A 72 -1.96 -8.50 5.99
CA GLY A 72 -1.01 -9.15 5.09
C GLY A 72 -1.69 -9.72 3.84
N ILE A 73 -2.83 -10.41 4.01
CA ILE A 73 -3.64 -10.92 2.89
C ILE A 73 -4.13 -9.77 2.02
N ALA A 74 -4.69 -8.72 2.61
CA ALA A 74 -5.17 -7.54 1.89
C ALA A 74 -4.04 -6.85 1.09
N THR A 75 -2.84 -6.75 1.68
CA THR A 75 -1.66 -6.18 1.01
C THR A 75 -1.22 -7.05 -0.18
N GLY A 76 -1.17 -8.38 0.00
CA GLY A 76 -0.82 -9.31 -1.07
C GLY A 76 -1.80 -9.26 -2.23
N LEU A 77 -3.11 -9.25 -1.95
CA LEU A 77 -4.15 -9.10 -2.98
C LEU A 77 -4.04 -7.76 -3.70
N SER A 78 -3.88 -6.67 -2.95
CA SER A 78 -3.67 -5.32 -3.50
C SER A 78 -2.52 -5.30 -4.51
N TRP A 79 -1.38 -5.89 -4.16
CA TRP A 79 -0.22 -5.99 -5.06
C TRP A 79 -0.48 -6.83 -6.30
N ILE A 80 -1.13 -8.00 -6.16
CA ILE A 80 -1.45 -8.86 -7.31
C ILE A 80 -2.29 -8.08 -8.33
N PHE A 81 -3.35 -7.40 -7.88
CA PHE A 81 -4.22 -6.61 -8.77
C PHE A 81 -3.50 -5.37 -9.33
N TYR A 82 -2.76 -4.64 -8.49
CA TYR A 82 -2.04 -3.43 -8.92
C TYR A 82 -0.95 -3.72 -9.94
N PHE A 83 -0.13 -4.75 -9.74
CA PHE A 83 0.91 -5.11 -10.70
C PHE A 83 0.34 -5.74 -11.97
N LYS A 84 -0.78 -6.45 -11.88
CA LYS A 84 -1.49 -6.90 -13.08
C LYS A 84 -2.02 -5.71 -13.89
N ALA A 85 -2.60 -4.70 -13.23
CA ALA A 85 -3.05 -3.48 -13.88
C ALA A 85 -1.87 -2.70 -14.49
N LEU A 86 -0.75 -2.56 -13.78
CA LEU A 86 0.47 -1.95 -14.32
C LEU A 86 1.03 -2.72 -15.51
N GLN A 87 0.92 -4.04 -15.56
CA GLN A 87 1.37 -4.82 -16.70
C GLN A 87 0.61 -4.44 -17.98
N ILE A 88 -0.72 -4.35 -17.91
CA ILE A 88 -1.59 -4.10 -19.07
C ILE A 88 -1.88 -2.62 -19.35
N GLY A 89 -1.70 -1.73 -18.38
CA GLY A 89 -2.04 -0.32 -18.45
C GLY A 89 -0.84 0.63 -18.41
N LYS A 90 -1.10 1.93 -18.62
CA LYS A 90 -0.12 3.00 -18.44
C LYS A 90 0.02 3.36 -16.97
N VAL A 91 1.24 3.61 -16.50
CA VAL A 91 1.51 4.05 -15.11
C VAL A 91 0.72 5.32 -14.78
N SER A 92 0.62 6.24 -15.73
CA SER A 92 -0.10 7.51 -15.58
C SER A 92 -1.61 7.36 -15.37
N GLN A 93 -2.20 6.21 -15.70
CA GLN A 93 -3.62 5.91 -15.46
C GLN A 93 -3.80 5.04 -14.21
N VAL A 94 -2.98 3.99 -14.08
CA VAL A 94 -3.12 3.01 -13.00
C VAL A 94 -2.70 3.59 -11.64
N ALA A 95 -1.63 4.39 -11.58
CA ALA A 95 -1.16 4.94 -10.32
C ALA A 95 -2.16 5.92 -9.69
N PRO A 96 -2.81 6.82 -10.44
CA PRO A 96 -3.94 7.61 -9.91
C PRO A 96 -5.13 6.80 -9.38
N VAL A 97 -5.53 5.75 -10.10
CA VAL A 97 -6.62 4.86 -9.66
C VAL A 97 -6.29 4.23 -8.31
N ASP A 98 -5.06 3.74 -8.15
CA ASP A 98 -4.56 3.19 -6.87
C ASP A 98 -4.69 4.20 -5.72
N LYS A 99 -4.53 5.50 -5.97
CA LYS A 99 -4.66 6.54 -4.94
C LYS A 99 -6.10 6.84 -4.51
N LEU A 100 -7.12 6.29 -5.19
CA LEU A 100 -8.47 6.24 -4.62
C LEU A 100 -8.53 5.45 -3.32
N SER A 101 -7.55 4.58 -3.06
CA SER A 101 -7.39 3.92 -1.75
C SER A 101 -7.35 4.91 -0.59
N VAL A 102 -6.85 6.13 -0.77
CA VAL A 102 -6.85 7.18 0.26
C VAL A 102 -8.28 7.58 0.60
N ALA A 103 -9.11 7.86 -0.42
CA ALA A 103 -10.51 8.22 -0.21
C ALA A 103 -11.31 7.06 0.41
N LEU A 104 -11.09 5.83 -0.07
CA LEU A 104 -11.70 4.63 0.51
C LEU A 104 -11.27 4.40 1.96
N THR A 105 -9.99 4.64 2.29
CA THR A 105 -9.47 4.50 3.66
C THR A 105 -10.11 5.51 4.59
N ILE A 106 -10.33 6.76 4.16
CA ILE A 106 -11.06 7.77 4.95
C ILE A 106 -12.48 7.31 5.23
N VAL A 107 -13.19 6.78 4.23
CA VAL A 107 -14.55 6.26 4.43
C VAL A 107 -14.55 5.07 5.40
N LEU A 108 -13.62 4.13 5.21
CA LEU A 108 -13.48 2.97 6.08
C LEU A 108 -13.06 3.36 7.51
N SER A 109 -12.25 4.41 7.70
CA SER A 109 -11.84 4.85 9.04
C SER A 109 -13.02 5.42 9.82
N VAL A 110 -13.94 6.13 9.15
CA VAL A 110 -15.19 6.60 9.76
C VAL A 110 -16.09 5.42 10.15
N ILE A 111 -16.20 4.39 9.30
CA ILE A 111 -17.09 3.25 9.56
C ILE A 111 -16.52 2.29 10.61
N VAL A 112 -15.25 1.92 10.46
CA VAL A 112 -14.59 0.86 11.25
C VAL A 112 -13.95 1.41 12.51
N LEU A 113 -13.22 2.52 12.40
CA LEU A 113 -12.50 3.14 13.51
C LEU A 113 -13.33 4.21 14.23
N LYS A 114 -14.51 4.57 13.69
CA LYS A 114 -15.40 5.61 14.21
C LYS A 114 -14.74 6.99 14.32
N GLU A 115 -13.82 7.27 13.42
CA GLU A 115 -13.17 8.59 13.34
C GLU A 115 -14.17 9.67 12.93
N VAL A 116 -14.00 10.88 13.47
CA VAL A 116 -14.86 12.03 13.12
C VAL A 116 -14.43 12.57 11.76
N LEU A 117 -15.34 12.48 10.78
CA LEU A 117 -15.12 13.07 9.48
C LEU A 117 -15.23 14.59 9.55
N THR A 118 -14.11 15.29 9.38
CA THR A 118 -14.13 16.75 9.27
C THR A 118 -14.49 17.19 7.85
N VAL A 119 -15.09 18.37 7.71
CA VAL A 119 -15.39 18.97 6.40
C VAL A 119 -14.13 19.11 5.55
N LYS A 120 -12.98 19.43 6.17
CA LYS A 120 -11.69 19.52 5.47
C LYS A 120 -11.28 18.17 4.87
N THR A 121 -11.40 17.10 5.64
CA THR A 121 -11.09 15.73 5.19
C THR A 121 -12.04 15.29 4.07
N ALA A 122 -13.33 15.62 4.17
CA ALA A 122 -14.32 15.31 3.14
C ALA A 122 -14.03 16.03 1.82
N ILE A 123 -13.74 17.32 1.87
CA ILE A 123 -13.35 18.11 0.68
C ILE A 123 -12.06 17.54 0.07
N GLY A 124 -11.06 17.22 0.89
CA GLY A 124 -9.81 16.60 0.43
C GLY A 124 -10.05 15.28 -0.29
N ALA A 125 -10.88 14.40 0.27
CA ALA A 125 -11.25 13.13 -0.36
C ALA A 125 -11.97 13.35 -1.70
N ALA A 126 -12.92 14.29 -1.76
CA ALA A 126 -13.63 14.62 -3.00
C ALA A 126 -12.68 15.14 -4.09
N LEU A 127 -11.70 15.98 -3.72
CA LEU A 127 -10.69 16.49 -4.65
C LEU A 127 -9.76 15.38 -5.17
N ILE A 128 -9.37 14.42 -4.32
CA ILE A 128 -8.59 13.25 -4.74
C ILE A 128 -9.38 12.43 -5.77
N ILE A 129 -10.66 12.16 -5.49
CA ILE A 129 -11.53 11.40 -6.40
C ILE A 129 -11.66 12.14 -7.74
N ALA A 130 -12.00 13.44 -7.70
CA ALA A 130 -12.16 14.25 -8.90
C ALA A 130 -10.86 14.32 -9.73
N GLY A 131 -9.72 14.54 -9.08
CA GLY A 131 -8.41 14.56 -9.73
C GLY A 131 -8.06 13.23 -10.37
N THR A 132 -8.36 12.11 -9.71
CA THR A 132 -8.19 10.78 -10.30
C THR A 132 -9.05 10.58 -11.54
N VAL A 133 -10.34 10.96 -11.50
CA VAL A 133 -11.23 10.83 -12.66
C VAL A 133 -10.70 11.63 -13.85
N VAL A 134 -10.26 12.88 -13.64
CA VAL A 134 -9.70 13.73 -14.70
C VAL A 134 -8.44 13.13 -15.33
N MET A 135 -7.60 12.41 -14.57
CA MET A 135 -6.39 11.79 -15.12
C MET A 135 -6.66 10.51 -15.94
N ILE A 136 -7.81 9.87 -15.74
CA ILE A 136 -8.16 8.60 -16.40
C ILE A 136 -8.95 8.84 -17.69
N LEU A 137 -9.79 9.88 -17.72
CA LEU A 137 -10.52 10.33 -18.91
C LEU A 137 -9.56 10.87 -19.98
#